data_AF-A0A956PAQ5-F1
#
_entry.id   AF-A0A956PAQ5-F1
#
_cell.length_a   1.000
_cell.length_b   1.000
_cell.length_c   1.000
_cell.angle_alpha   90.00
_cell.angle_beta   90.00
_cell.angle_gamma   90.00
#
_symmetry.space_group_name_H-M   'P 1'
#
loop_
_entity.id
_entity.type
_entity.pdbx_description
1 polymer ?
#
loop_
_entity_poly.entity_id
_entity_poly.type
_entity_poly.pdbx_seq_one_letter_code
_entity_poly.pdbx_strand_id
1 'polypeptide(L)' 'GVVSLPHGWGHGRAGTRQGVAARHAGVSLNELTDERLVDKATGATNFAVPVEVVPIEAV' A
#
# COMPACT_ATOMS: atom_id res chain seq x y z
N GLY A 1 -10.24 -9.25 -13.29
CA GLY A 1 -10.46 -7.79 -13.44
C GLY A 1 -9.25 -7.05 -12.93
N VAL A 2 -9.32 -5.72 -12.81
CA VAL A 2 -8.25 -4.90 -12.21
C VAL A 2 -8.87 -4.14 -11.03
N VAL A 3 -8.14 -4.08 -9.92
CA VAL A 3 -8.45 -3.19 -8.79
C VAL A 3 -7.42 -2.09 -8.74
N SER A 4 -7.86 -0.89 -8.34
CA SER A 4 -6.99 0.26 -8.13
C SER A 4 -7.17 0.75 -6.71
N LEU A 5 -6.07 0.92 -6.00
CA LEU A 5 -6.06 1.42 -4.62
C LEU A 5 -5.32 2.76 -4.57
N PRO A 6 -5.79 3.73 -3.76
CA PRO A 6 -5.08 4.99 -3.57
C PRO A 6 -3.76 4.76 -2.84
N HIS A 7 -2.69 5.42 -3.29
CA HIS A 7 -1.41 5.44 -2.59
C HIS A 7 -1.40 6.51 -1.46
N GLY A 8 -0.44 6.43 -0.54
CA GLY A 8 -0.18 7.48 0.46
C GLY A 8 -0.82 7.22 1.83
N TRP A 9 -1.19 5.98 2.12
CA TRP A 9 -1.72 5.54 3.42
C TRP A 9 -0.71 4.64 4.16
N GLY A 10 -1.00 4.34 5.43
CA GLY A 10 -0.14 3.55 6.32
C GLY A 10 0.56 4.34 7.43
N HIS A 11 0.15 5.60 7.67
CA HIS A 11 0.83 6.52 8.60
C HIS A 11 0.57 6.23 10.09
N GLY A 12 -0.05 5.10 10.43
CA GLY A 12 -0.31 4.69 11.83
C GLY A 12 0.88 3.99 12.50
N ARG A 13 1.97 3.77 11.77
CA ARG A 13 3.14 3.03 12.26
C ARG A 13 3.90 3.82 13.33
N ALA A 14 4.46 3.09 14.30
CA ALA A 14 5.31 3.66 15.34
C ALA A 14 6.47 4.45 14.72
N GLY A 15 6.73 5.64 15.28
CA GLY A 15 7.75 6.56 14.76
C GLY A 15 7.26 7.52 13.67
N THR A 16 6.02 7.40 13.18
CA THR A 16 5.44 8.41 12.27
C THR A 16 5.32 9.76 12.96
N ARG A 17 5.97 10.79 12.42
CA ARG A 17 5.99 12.15 13.00
C ARG A 17 4.93 13.09 12.39
N GLN A 18 4.21 12.64 11.37
CA GLN A 18 3.15 13.40 10.71
C GLN A 18 1.82 13.21 11.44
N GLY A 19 1.55 14.08 12.42
CA GLY A 19 0.42 13.92 13.34
C GLY A 19 -0.96 13.85 12.67
N VAL A 20 -1.20 14.64 11.63
CA VAL A 20 -2.48 14.59 10.88
C VAL A 20 -2.60 13.28 10.11
N ALA A 21 -1.57 12.90 9.35
CA ALA A 21 -1.57 11.66 8.59
C ALA A 21 -1.72 10.42 9.48
N ALA A 22 -1.10 10.41 10.65
CA ALA A 22 -1.23 9.33 11.62
C ALA A 22 -2.66 9.18 12.17
N ARG A 23 -3.40 10.28 12.36
CA ARG A 23 -4.82 10.24 12.77
C ARG A 23 -5.75 9.73 11.67
N HIS A 24 -5.32 9.80 10.42
CA HIS A 24 -6.06 9.33 9.25
C HIS A 24 -5.24 8.27 8.50
N ALA A 25 -4.71 7.29 9.24
CA ALA A 25 -3.65 6.42 8.75
C ALA A 25 -4.04 5.55 7.55
N GLY A 26 -5.25 4.99 7.54
CA GLY A 26 -5.64 3.96 6.55
C GLY A 26 -4.68 2.76 6.54
N VAL A 27 -4.72 1.98 5.46
CA VAL A 27 -3.83 0.81 5.24
C VAL A 27 -2.91 1.09 4.06
N SER A 28 -1.65 0.70 4.15
CA SER A 28 -0.66 0.97 3.10
C SER A 28 -0.77 -0.03 1.96
N LEU A 29 -0.89 0.45 0.72
CA LEU A 29 -0.71 -0.36 -0.49
C LEU A 29 0.63 -1.09 -0.50
N ASN A 30 1.67 -0.49 0.10
CA ASN A 30 3.02 -1.05 0.08
C ASN A 30 3.13 -2.39 0.82
N GLU A 31 2.13 -2.75 1.64
CA GLU A 31 2.07 -4.08 2.27
C GLU A 31 1.74 -5.20 1.26
N LEU A 32 1.26 -4.85 0.07
CA LEU A 32 0.94 -5.80 -1.01
C LEU A 32 2.07 -5.91 -2.06
N THR A 33 3.10 -5.06 -2.00
CA THR A 33 4.14 -4.97 -3.03
C THR A 33 5.51 -5.40 -2.50
N ASP A 34 6.30 -6.13 -3.32
CA ASP A 34 7.71 -6.43 -3.01
C ASP A 34 8.61 -5.33 -3.58
N GLU A 35 9.21 -4.53 -2.71
CA GLU A 35 10.13 -3.44 -3.06
C GLU A 35 11.38 -3.89 -3.83
N ARG A 36 11.73 -5.18 -3.78
CA ARG A 36 12.87 -5.75 -4.51
C ARG A 36 12.50 -6.16 -5.93
N LEU A 37 11.22 -6.22 -6.26
CA LEU A 37 10.75 -6.43 -7.62
C LEU A 37 10.77 -5.11 -8.38
N VAL A 38 11.92 -4.81 -8.96
CA VAL A 38 12.18 -3.57 -9.69
C VAL A 38 12.39 -3.82 -11.18
N ASP A 39 11.97 -2.86 -11.99
CA ASP A 39 12.37 -2.79 -13.39
C ASP A 39 13.89 -2.56 -13.47
N LYS A 40 14.59 -3.40 -14.22
CA LYS A 40 16.06 -3.39 -14.26
C LYS A 40 16.63 -2.16 -14.95
N ALA A 41 15.91 -1.56 -15.89
CA ALA A 41 16.40 -0.44 -16.67
C ALA A 41 16.23 0.89 -15.91
N THR A 42 15.15 1.03 -15.16
CA THR A 42 14.75 2.29 -14.51
C THR A 42 14.92 2.26 -13.00
N GLY A 43 15.00 1.07 -12.38
CA GLY A 43 14.98 0.91 -10.93
C GLY A 43 13.61 1.15 -10.28
N ALA A 44 12.55 1.35 -11.07
CA ALA A 44 11.21 1.58 -10.53
C ALA A 44 10.61 0.30 -9.93
N THR A 45 10.01 0.40 -8.75
CA THR A 45 9.29 -0.71 -8.10
C THR A 45 8.03 -1.07 -8.89
N ASN A 46 7.75 -2.38 -9.00
CA ASN A 46 6.54 -2.87 -9.62
C ASN A 46 5.34 -2.82 -8.66
N PHE A 47 4.35 -2.00 -8.98
CA PHE A 47 3.07 -1.91 -8.26
C PHE A 47 1.96 -2.78 -8.87
N ALA A 48 2.18 -3.39 -10.03
CA ALA A 48 1.24 -4.32 -10.65
C ALA A 48 1.51 -5.74 -10.13
N VAL A 49 0.83 -6.08 -9.03
CA VAL A 49 0.93 -7.38 -8.37
C VAL A 49 -0.39 -8.15 -8.45
N PRO A 50 -0.37 -9.49 -8.54
CA PRO A 50 -1.57 -10.30 -8.40
C PRO A 50 -2.21 -10.12 -7.02
N VAL A 51 -3.53 -10.06 -6.98
CA VAL A 51 -4.30 -9.91 -5.74
C VAL A 51 -5.53 -10.80 -5.75
N GLU A 52 -6.01 -11.13 -4.56
CA GLU A 52 -7.31 -11.76 -4.34
C GLU A 52 -8.25 -10.76 -3.67
N VAL A 53 -9.51 -10.74 -4.10
CA VAL A 53 -10.55 -9.89 -3.49
C VAL A 53 -11.53 -10.80 -2.80
N VAL A 54 -11.61 -10.67 -1.48
CA VAL A 54 -12.54 -11.43 -0.65
C VAL A 54 -13.55 -10.47 0.00
N PRO A 55 -14.82 -10.88 0.16
CA PRO A 55 -15.76 -10.11 0.96
C PRO A 55 -15.30 -10.10 2.42
N ILE A 56 -15.45 -8.95 3.08
CA ILE A 56 -15.31 -8.84 4.53
C ILE A 56 -16.70 -8.70 5.15
N GLU A 57 -16.93 -9.34 6.29
CA GLU A 57 -18.12 -9.05 7.08
C GLU A 57 -18.03 -7.61 7.59
N ALA A 58 -19.13 -6.86 7.46
CA ALA A 58 -19.21 -5.53 8.03
C ALA A 58 -19.22 -5.64 9.56
N VAL A 59 -18.33 -4.89 10.22
CA VAL A 59 -18.30 -4.71 11.67
C VAL A 59 -19.38 -3.70 12.09
#